data_AF-A0A1C5VWW7-F1
#
_entry.id   AF-A0A1C5VWW7-F1
#
_cell.length_a   1.000
_cell.length_b   1.000
_cell.length_c   1.000
_cell.angle_alpha   90.00
_cell.angle_beta   90.00
_cell.angle_gamma   90.00
#
_symmetry.space_group_name_H-M   'P 1'
#
loop_
_entity.id
_entity.type
_entity.pdbx_description
1 polymer ?
#
loop_
_entity_poly.entity_id
_entity_poly.type
_entity_poly.pdbx_seq_one_letter_code
_entity_poly.pdbx_strand_id
1 'polypeptide(L)'
;MTFQEFTQKVKEYGAARTPQLTEKEYALIDKVYAFHPSISGTDGKSQVALLWCEFGIRIFMDMEETADKAALAEKKIQIARANLAACLDEYEAIRRGEA
;
A
#
# COMPACT_ATOMS: atom_id res chain seq x y z
N MET A 1 3.04 2.61 -6.75
CA MET A 1 4.19 3.28 -7.40
C MET A 1 4.31 2.73 -8.83
N THR A 2 5.00 3.38 -9.76
CA THR A 2 5.30 2.76 -11.07
C THR A 2 6.63 2.01 -11.06
N PHE A 3 6.81 1.02 -11.95
CA PHE A 3 8.07 0.28 -12.04
C PHE A 3 9.25 1.19 -12.39
N GLN A 4 9.00 2.22 -13.21
CA GLN A 4 10.00 3.23 -13.55
C GLN A 4 10.40 4.06 -12.32
N GLU A 5 9.44 4.49 -11.50
CA GLU A 5 9.72 5.21 -10.25
C GLU A 5 10.54 4.35 -9.27
N PHE A 6 10.18 3.07 -9.13
CA PHE A 6 10.91 2.13 -8.28
C PHE A 6 12.36 1.95 -8.77
N THR A 7 12.55 1.63 -10.05
CA THR A 7 13.89 1.43 -10.61
C THR A 7 14.74 2.68 -10.57
N GLN A 8 14.14 3.87 -10.70
CA GLN A 8 14.83 5.14 -10.53
C GLN A 8 15.30 5.34 -9.10
N LYS A 9 14.44 5.09 -8.10
CA LYS A 9 14.82 5.17 -6.69
C LYS A 9 15.92 4.19 -6.31
N VAL A 10 15.86 2.95 -6.81
CA VAL A 10 16.93 1.96 -6.58
C VAL A 10 18.28 2.42 -7.12
N LYS A 11 18.31 3.09 -8.29
CA LYS A 11 19.55 3.68 -8.83
C LYS A 11 20.10 4.80 -7.96
N GLU A 12 19.24 5.62 -7.35
CA GLU A 12 19.64 6.69 -6.42
C GLU A 12 20.35 6.15 -5.18
N TYR A 13 20.02 4.94 -4.74
CA TYR A 13 20.67 4.25 -3.62
C TYR A 13 21.98 3.53 -4.00
N GLY A 14 22.49 3.73 -5.22
CA GLY A 14 23.80 3.20 -5.62
C GLY A 14 23.79 1.72 -6.01
N ALA A 15 22.61 1.15 -6.32
CA ALA A 15 22.55 -0.22 -6.82
C ALA A 15 23.34 -0.34 -8.13
N ALA A 16 24.34 -1.24 -8.14
CA ALA A 16 25.22 -1.46 -9.29
C ALA A 16 24.49 -2.01 -10.53
N ARG A 17 23.24 -2.51 -10.38
CA ARG A 17 22.42 -3.03 -11.47
C ARG A 17 20.96 -2.64 -11.32
N THR A 18 20.33 -2.38 -12.46
CA THR A 18 18.87 -2.25 -12.55
C THR A 18 18.22 -3.55 -12.06
N PRO A 19 17.21 -3.49 -11.17
CA PRO A 19 16.45 -4.67 -10.76
C PRO A 19 15.90 -5.41 -11.98
N GLN A 20 16.23 -6.69 -12.12
CA GLN A 20 15.53 -7.58 -13.04
C GLN A 20 14.43 -8.29 -12.25
N LEU A 21 13.27 -7.64 -12.19
CA LEU A 21 12.09 -8.17 -11.51
C LEU A 21 11.15 -8.83 -12.51
N THR A 22 10.57 -9.95 -12.10
CA THR A 22 9.36 -10.47 -12.74
C THR A 22 8.15 -9.60 -12.38
N GLU A 23 7.08 -9.69 -13.17
CA GLU A 23 5.82 -9.00 -12.87
C GLU A 23 5.26 -9.34 -11.49
N LYS A 24 5.41 -10.61 -11.07
CA LYS A 24 4.97 -11.09 -9.75
C LYS A 24 5.74 -10.43 -8.61
N GLU A 25 7.07 -10.35 -8.75
CA GLU A 25 7.91 -9.73 -7.73
C GLU A 25 7.66 -8.22 -7.65
N TYR A 26 7.46 -7.57 -8.79
CA TYR A 26 7.07 -6.16 -8.78
C TYR A 26 5.70 -5.93 -8.14
N ALA A 27 4.70 -6.77 -8.44
CA ALA A 27 3.38 -6.69 -7.82
C ALA A 27 3.44 -6.84 -6.29
N LEU A 28 4.34 -7.70 -5.80
CA LEU A 28 4.58 -7.85 -4.36
C LEU A 28 5.21 -6.58 -3.76
N ILE A 29 6.20 -5.98 -4.40
CA ILE A 29 6.80 -4.71 -3.95
C ILE A 29 5.75 -3.60 -3.93
N ASP A 30 4.91 -3.50 -4.96
CA ASP A 30 3.88 -2.47 -5.04
C ASP A 30 2.79 -2.68 -3.97
N LYS A 31 2.42 -3.92 -3.67
CA LYS A 31 1.52 -4.26 -2.55
C LYS A 31 2.11 -3.80 -1.21
N VAL A 32 3.38 -4.12 -0.94
CA VAL A 32 4.05 -3.71 0.31
C VAL A 32 4.14 -2.18 0.39
N TYR A 33 4.48 -1.51 -0.72
CA TYR A 33 4.49 -0.05 -0.80
C TYR A 33 3.12 0.57 -0.48
N ALA A 34 2.03 -0.04 -0.97
CA ALA A 34 0.68 0.51 -0.81
C ALA A 34 0.10 0.26 0.59
N PHE A 35 0.34 -0.92 1.17
CA PHE A 35 -0.45 -1.38 2.32
C PHE A 35 0.36 -1.70 3.58
N HIS A 36 1.68 -1.88 3.50
CA HIS A 36 2.43 -2.26 4.69
C HIS A 36 2.54 -1.08 5.66
N PRO A 37 2.11 -1.22 6.93
CA PRO A 37 1.94 -0.09 7.86
C PRO A 37 3.25 0.59 8.26
N SER A 38 4.39 -0.11 8.13
CA SER A 38 5.73 0.46 8.38
C SER A 38 6.29 1.25 7.18
N ILE A 39 5.63 1.21 6.03
CA ILE A 39 5.99 2.04 4.87
C ILE A 39 5.22 3.35 4.99
N SER A 40 5.96 4.45 5.04
CA SER A 40 5.39 5.79 5.24
C SER A 40 4.73 6.31 3.95
N GLY A 41 3.66 7.09 4.11
CA GLY A 41 3.01 7.76 2.97
C GLY A 41 3.86 8.89 2.35
N THR A 42 4.82 9.45 3.08
CA THR A 42 5.66 10.57 2.62
C THR A 42 6.96 10.13 1.96
N ASP A 43 7.60 9.07 2.48
CA ASP A 43 8.92 8.59 2.04
C ASP A 43 8.91 7.12 1.59
N GLY A 44 7.71 6.55 1.39
CA GLY A 44 7.56 5.12 1.11
C GLY A 44 8.33 4.64 -0.12
N LYS A 45 8.48 5.50 -1.14
CA LYS A 45 9.24 5.18 -2.37
C LYS A 45 10.72 4.96 -2.08
N SER A 46 11.32 5.77 -1.21
CA SER A 46 12.73 5.66 -0.83
C SER A 46 12.93 4.45 0.09
N GLN A 47 12.00 4.23 1.02
CA GLN A 47 12.03 3.08 1.94
C GLN A 47 12.01 1.74 1.22
N VAL A 48 11.09 1.53 0.26
CA VAL A 48 11.04 0.27 -0.49
C VAL A 48 12.24 0.10 -1.42
N ALA A 49 12.80 1.19 -1.96
CA ALA A 49 14.05 1.11 -2.72
C ALA A 49 15.23 0.66 -1.83
N LEU A 50 15.35 1.23 -0.63
CA LEU A 50 16.36 0.82 0.35
C LEU A 50 16.19 -0.66 0.76
N LEU A 51 14.97 -1.08 1.07
CA LEU A 51 14.68 -2.49 1.40
C LEU A 51 15.12 -3.44 0.29
N TRP A 52 14.87 -3.07 -0.96
CA TRP A 52 15.34 -3.84 -2.11
C TRP A 52 16.88 -3.87 -2.19
N CYS A 53 17.55 -2.73 -2.05
CA CYS A 53 19.01 -2.65 -2.13
C CYS A 53 19.70 -3.48 -1.04
N GLU A 54 19.16 -3.49 0.17
CA GLU A 54 19.76 -4.18 1.32
C GLU A 54 19.41 -5.68 1.36
N PHE A 55 18.18 -6.06 1.02
CA PHE A 55 17.67 -7.41 1.27
C PHE A 55 17.12 -8.13 0.03
N GLY A 56 17.00 -7.45 -1.12
CA GLY A 56 16.40 -7.98 -2.33
C GLY A 56 14.93 -8.36 -2.15
N ILE A 57 14.44 -9.32 -2.94
CA ILE A 57 13.02 -9.69 -2.91
C ILE A 57 12.58 -10.38 -1.60
N ARG A 58 13.52 -11.01 -0.89
CA ARG A 58 13.21 -11.86 0.27
C ARG A 58 12.47 -11.09 1.37
N ILE A 59 12.88 -9.85 1.64
CA ILE A 59 12.22 -9.02 2.67
C ILE A 59 10.77 -8.72 2.32
N PHE A 60 10.45 -8.53 1.04
CA PHE A 60 9.07 -8.27 0.62
C PHE A 60 8.18 -9.50 0.77
N MET A 61 8.72 -10.70 0.56
CA MET A 61 8.00 -11.95 0.83
C MET A 61 7.68 -12.08 2.34
N ASP A 62 8.63 -11.71 3.20
CA ASP A 62 8.43 -11.72 4.65
C ASP A 62 7.42 -10.65 5.11
N MET A 63 7.32 -9.54 4.37
CA MET A 63 6.37 -8.44 4.64
C MET A 63 4.97 -8.68 4.06
N GLU A 64 4.79 -9.66 3.17
CA GLU A 64 3.55 -9.85 2.40
C GLU A 64 2.33 -10.05 3.30
N GLU A 65 2.43 -10.97 4.27
CA GLU A 65 1.29 -11.32 5.14
C GLU A 65 0.78 -10.10 5.93
N THR A 66 1.70 -9.25 6.38
CA THR A 66 1.34 -8.02 7.11
C THR A 66 0.67 -7.01 6.19
N ALA A 67 1.16 -6.86 4.96
CA ALA A 67 0.53 -6.00 3.95
C ALA A 67 -0.89 -6.48 3.59
N ASP A 68 -1.10 -7.79 3.43
CA ASP A 68 -2.43 -8.36 3.15
C ASP A 68 -3.41 -8.14 4.30
N LYS A 69 -2.97 -8.33 5.56
CA LYS A 69 -3.80 -8.05 6.74
C LYS A 69 -4.17 -6.58 6.84
N ALA A 70 -3.23 -5.67 6.57
CA ALA A 70 -3.47 -4.23 6.56
C ALA A 70 -4.45 -3.82 5.46
N ALA A 71 -4.29 -4.33 4.24
CA ALA A 71 -5.21 -4.08 3.13
C ALA A 71 -6.64 -4.55 3.44
N LEU A 72 -6.79 -5.72 4.07
CA LEU A 72 -8.09 -6.22 4.50
C LEU A 72 -8.71 -5.35 5.60
N ALA A 73 -7.91 -4.89 6.57
CA ALA A 73 -8.38 -3.98 7.61
C ALA A 73 -8.83 -2.63 7.01
N GLU A 74 -8.08 -2.06 6.08
CA GLU A 74 -8.45 -0.84 5.37
C GLU A 74 -9.77 -1.01 4.61
N LYS A 75 -9.94 -2.13 3.89
CA LYS A 75 -11.20 -2.45 3.21
C LYS A 75 -12.38 -2.50 4.18
N LYS A 76 -12.22 -3.12 5.35
CA LYS A 76 -13.26 -3.17 6.39
C LYS A 76 -13.61 -1.77 6.90
N ILE A 77 -12.60 -0.91 7.10
CA ILE A 77 -12.81 0.49 7.50
C ILE A 77 -13.62 1.24 6.44
N GLN A 78 -13.30 1.08 5.15
CA GLN A 78 -14.04 1.75 4.08
C GLN A 78 -15.51 1.31 4.03
N ILE A 79 -15.78 0.01 4.16
CA ILE A 79 -17.15 -0.52 4.23
C ILE A 79 -17.89 0.05 5.44
N ALA A 80 -17.25 0.06 6.62
CA ALA A 80 -17.86 0.59 7.83
C ALA A 80 -18.18 2.09 7.71
N ARG A 81 -17.30 2.88 7.09
CA ARG A 81 -17.54 4.30 6.81
C ARG A 81 -18.71 4.51 5.85
N ALA A 82 -18.81 3.70 4.80
CA ALA A 82 -19.93 3.78 3.85
C ALA A 82 -21.27 3.46 4.53
N ASN A 83 -21.29 2.41 5.37
CA ASN A 83 -22.48 2.05 6.13
C ASN A 83 -22.87 3.15 7.13
N LEU A 84 -21.90 3.74 7.84
CA LEU A 84 -22.14 4.86 8.74
C LEU A 84 -22.73 6.06 8.00
N ALA A 85 -22.19 6.40 6.82
CA ALA A 85 -22.71 7.50 6.01
C ALA A 85 -24.18 7.25 5.62
N ALA A 86 -24.52 6.04 5.16
CA ALA A 86 -25.90 5.68 4.84
C ALA A 86 -26.85 5.80 6.04
N CYS A 87 -26.43 5.33 7.22
CA CYS A 87 -27.22 5.48 8.44
C CYS A 87 -27.42 6.95 8.87
N LEU A 88 -26.40 7.80 8.68
CA LEU A 88 -26.50 9.23 8.97
C LEU A 88 -27.47 9.92 8.00
N ASP A 89 -27.43 9.58 6.72
CA ASP A 89 -28.35 10.11 5.72
C ASP A 89 -29.80 9.74 6.03
N GLU A 90 -30.06 8.48 6.41
CA GLU A 90 -31.39 8.01 6.85
C GLU A 90 -31.86 8.76 8.10
N TYR A 91 -31.01 8.88 9.11
CA TYR A 91 -31.32 9.62 10.34
C TYR A 91 -31.70 11.08 10.04
N GLU A 92 -30.94 11.73 9.16
CA GLU A 92 -31.17 13.12 8.78
C GLU A 92 -32.45 13.30 7.95
N ALA A 93 -32.79 12.34 7.09
CA ALA A 93 -34.08 12.35 6.37
C ALA A 93 -35.27 12.24 7.35
N ILE A 94 -35.19 11.33 8.33
CA ILE A 94 -36.19 11.19 9.39
C ILE A 94 -36.32 12.49 10.18
N ARG A 95 -35.20 13.10 10.57
CA ARG A 95 -35.18 14.38 11.33
C ARG A 95 -35.85 15.52 10.57
N ARG A 96 -35.76 15.53 9.24
CA ARG A 96 -36.41 16.52 8.37
C ARG A 96 -37.86 16.18 8.01
N GLY A 97 -38.35 14.99 8.36
CA GLY A 97 -39.70 14.52 7.98
C GLY A 97 -39.80 14.13 6.51
N GLU A 98 -38.68 13.77 5.88
CA GLU A 98 -38.56 13.38 4.47
C GLU A 98 -38.53 11.85 4.28
N ALA A 99 -38.65 11.10 5.37
CA ALA A 99 -38.59 9.64 5.42
C ALA A 99 -39.95 8.97 5.15
#